data_AF-A0A523GN77-F1
#
_entry.id   AF-A0A523GN77-F1
#
_cell.length_a   1.000
_cell.length_b   1.000
_cell.length_c   1.000
_cell.angle_alpha   90.00
_cell.angle_beta   90.00
_cell.angle_gamma   90.00
#
_symmetry.space_group_name_H-M   'P 1'
#
loop_
_entity.id
_entity.type
_entity.pdbx_description
1 polymer ?
#
loop_
_entity_poly.entity_id
_entity_poly.type
_entity_poly.pdbx_seq_one_letter_code
_entity_poly.pdbx_strand_id
1 'polypeptide(L)'
;MQEETSQPKPLGALEDLTLAELRTRKHELTSLSSSQGWDLYRDVLKSQIETRKNTVFHTPCASIDETLAQEFMKGEGSGIYQTMTLVELLIEALDEEITARKFEENVEDA
;
A
#
# COMPACT_ATOMS: atom_id res chain seq x y z
N MET A 1 9.28 19.99 24.39
CA MET A 1 9.42 18.63 23.82
C MET A 1 8.52 18.59 22.61
N GLN A 2 9.11 18.69 21.42
CA GLN A 2 8.38 18.42 20.18
C GLN A 2 8.47 16.91 19.97
N GLU A 3 7.34 16.23 20.00
CA GLU A 3 7.26 14.83 19.58
C GLU A 3 7.48 14.81 18.07
N GLU A 4 8.68 14.41 17.65
CA GLU A 4 8.90 13.97 16.28
C GLU A 4 8.01 12.76 16.06
N THR A 5 6.88 12.99 15.41
CA THR A 5 6.07 11.94 14.79
C THR A 5 6.94 11.31 13.70
N SER A 6 7.74 10.33 14.10
CA SER A 6 8.57 9.54 13.21
C SER A 6 7.62 8.81 12.27
N GLN A 7 7.39 9.40 11.10
CA GLN A 7 6.68 8.75 10.01
C GLN A 7 7.36 7.40 9.76
N PRO A 8 6.59 6.32 9.50
CA PRO A 8 7.18 5.05 9.18
C PRO A 8 8.10 5.22 7.98
N LYS A 9 9.41 4.94 8.16
CA LYS A 9 10.37 4.95 7.05
C LYS A 9 9.81 4.06 5.93
N PRO A 10 9.78 4.54 4.68
CA PRO A 10 9.29 3.75 3.56
C PRO A 10 10.12 2.47 3.42
N LEU A 11 9.53 1.42 2.84
CA LEU A 11 10.19 0.14 2.54
C LEU A 11 11.60 0.39 1.98
N GLY A 12 12.64 0.22 2.81
CA GLY A 12 14.08 0.37 2.51
C GLY A 12 14.42 1.50 1.54
N ALA A 13 14.88 2.65 2.05
CA ALA A 13 15.24 3.86 1.29
C ALA A 13 15.66 3.54 -0.15
N LEU A 14 14.78 3.85 -1.11
CA LEU A 14 15.00 3.54 -2.53
C LEU A 14 16.31 4.15 -3.03
N GLU A 15 16.71 5.28 -2.42
CA GLU A 15 17.98 5.98 -2.54
C GLU A 15 19.21 5.04 -2.48
N ASP A 16 19.19 4.01 -1.63
CA ASP A 16 20.32 3.10 -1.43
C ASP A 16 20.46 2.02 -2.52
N LEU A 17 19.45 1.86 -3.39
CA LEU A 17 19.43 0.81 -4.41
C LEU A 17 20.06 1.30 -5.71
N THR A 18 20.74 0.41 -6.41
CA THR A 18 21.18 0.67 -7.78
C THR A 18 20.00 0.69 -8.76
N LEU A 19 20.18 1.31 -9.94
CA LEU A 19 19.18 1.31 -11.00
C LEU A 19 18.79 -0.11 -11.47
N ALA A 20 19.74 -1.05 -11.42
CA ALA A 20 19.49 -2.46 -11.71
C ALA A 20 18.58 -3.10 -10.64
N GLU A 21 18.83 -2.84 -9.35
CA GLU A 21 18.01 -3.36 -8.26
C GLU A 21 16.60 -2.78 -8.26
N LEU A 22 16.45 -1.48 -8.56
CA LEU A 22 15.15 -0.85 -8.73
C LEU A 22 14.32 -1.53 -9.84
N ARG A 23 14.93 -1.80 -11.00
CA ARG A 23 14.28 -2.51 -12.11
C ARG A 23 13.91 -3.94 -11.73
N THR A 24 14.78 -4.66 -11.02
CA THR A 24 14.51 -6.01 -10.54
C THR A 24 13.32 -6.03 -9.59
N ARG A 25 13.30 -5.15 -8.58
CA ARG A 25 12.18 -5.06 -7.63
C ARG A 25 10.87 -4.69 -8.32
N LYS A 26 10.91 -3.75 -9.29
CA LYS A 26 9.73 -3.40 -10.08
C LYS A 26 9.21 -4.62 -10.84
N HIS A 27 10.11 -5.38 -11.46
CA HIS A 27 9.75 -6.59 -12.20
C HIS A 27 9.13 -7.66 -11.30
N GLU A 28 9.69 -7.88 -10.10
CA GLU A 28 9.16 -8.81 -9.10
C GLU A 28 7.75 -8.42 -8.66
N LEU A 29 7.54 -7.14 -8.31
CA LEU A 29 6.22 -6.64 -7.89
C LEU A 29 5.19 -6.67 -9.03
N THR A 30 5.60 -6.36 -10.26
CA THR A 30 4.74 -6.47 -11.44
C THR A 30 4.35 -7.94 -11.71
N SER A 31 5.30 -8.85 -11.53
CA SER A 31 5.04 -10.29 -11.67
C SER A 31 4.11 -10.80 -10.58
N LEU A 32 4.27 -10.34 -9.34
CA LEU A 32 3.36 -10.62 -8.24
C LEU A 32 1.95 -10.10 -8.55
N SER A 33 1.82 -8.83 -8.93
CA SER A 33 0.52 -8.19 -9.17
C SER A 33 -0.26 -8.78 -10.35
N SER A 34 0.46 -9.40 -11.29
CA SER A 34 -0.11 -10.11 -12.44
C SER A 34 -0.34 -11.61 -12.18
N SER A 35 -0.02 -12.11 -10.99
CA SER A 35 -0.15 -13.53 -10.66
C SER A 35 -1.58 -13.89 -10.25
N GLN A 36 -2.01 -15.11 -10.60
CA GLN A 36 -3.29 -15.65 -10.16
C GLN A 36 -3.39 -15.72 -8.62
N GLY A 37 -2.27 -15.95 -7.93
CA GLY A 37 -2.24 -15.97 -6.47
C GLY A 37 -2.59 -14.61 -5.86
N TRP A 38 -2.12 -13.52 -6.47
CA TRP A 38 -2.46 -12.17 -6.05
C TRP A 38 -3.94 -11.84 -6.31
N ASP A 39 -4.49 -12.26 -7.44
CA ASP A 39 -5.91 -12.10 -7.73
C ASP A 39 -6.80 -12.80 -6.69
N LEU A 40 -6.49 -14.07 -6.40
CA LEU A 40 -7.19 -14.83 -5.35
C LEU A 40 -7.09 -14.15 -3.98
N TYR A 41 -5.91 -13.66 -3.63
CA TYR A 41 -5.72 -12.93 -2.37
C TYR A 41 -6.55 -11.65 -2.31
N ARG A 42 -6.55 -10.84 -3.38
CA ARG A 42 -7.38 -9.62 -3.46
C ARG A 42 -8.87 -9.94 -3.34
N ASP A 43 -9.32 -11.05 -3.93
CA ASP A 43 -10.73 -11.44 -3.86
C ASP A 43 -11.15 -11.88 -2.44
N VAL A 44 -10.27 -12.57 -1.71
CA VAL A 44 -10.46 -12.85 -0.27
C VAL A 44 -10.60 -11.55 0.53
N LEU A 45 -9.70 -10.59 0.31
CA LEU A 45 -9.75 -9.29 0.99
C LEU A 45 -11.03 -8.50 0.68
N LYS A 46 -11.47 -8.47 -0.58
CA LYS A 46 -12.75 -7.86 -0.98
C LYS A 46 -13.94 -8.52 -0.28
N SER A 47 -13.96 -9.86 -0.20
CA SER A 47 -15.02 -10.60 0.48
C SER A 47 -15.09 -10.28 1.98
N GLN A 48 -13.93 -10.11 2.63
CA GLN A 48 -13.87 -9.67 4.03
C GLN A 48 -14.44 -8.27 4.21
N ILE A 49 -14.10 -7.32 3.33
CA ILE A 49 -14.66 -5.96 3.36
C ILE A 49 -16.18 -6.00 3.21
N GLU A 50 -16.68 -6.74 2.22
CA GLU A 50 -18.11 -6.77 1.91
C GLU A 50 -18.94 -7.37 3.06
N THR A 51 -18.42 -8.43 3.68
CA THR A 51 -19.04 -9.03 4.87
C THR A 51 -19.13 -8.03 6.01
N ARG A 52 -18.05 -7.27 6.25
CA ARG A 52 -17.97 -6.27 7.32
C ARG A 52 -18.83 -5.04 7.02
N LYS A 53 -18.94 -4.61 5.76
CA LYS A 53 -19.73 -3.44 5.38
C LYS A 53 -21.18 -3.55 5.84
N ASN A 54 -21.78 -4.73 5.66
CA ASN A 54 -23.16 -4.98 6.07
C ASN A 54 -23.36 -4.83 7.59
N THR A 55 -22.41 -5.32 8.38
CA THR A 55 -22.46 -5.22 9.84
C THR A 55 -22.18 -3.80 10.33
N VAL A 56 -21.19 -3.14 9.75
CA VAL A 56 -20.66 -1.85 10.22
C VAL A 56 -21.50 -0.68 9.75
N PHE A 57 -21.91 -0.58 8.48
CA PHE A 57 -22.50 0.67 7.97
C PHE A 57 -24.03 0.75 8.12
N HIS A 58 -24.71 -0.38 8.34
CA HIS A 58 -26.17 -0.44 8.32
C HIS A 58 -26.81 -0.71 9.68
N THR A 59 -26.01 -0.94 10.72
CA THR A 59 -26.50 -1.19 12.08
C THR A 59 -26.36 0.08 12.93
N PRO A 60 -27.45 0.68 13.43
CA PRO A 60 -27.38 1.79 14.38
C PRO A 60 -26.76 1.32 15.70
N CYS A 61 -25.85 2.11 16.26
CA CYS A 61 -25.25 1.85 17.56
C CYS A 61 -26.15 2.38 18.69
N ALA A 62 -26.41 1.54 19.69
CA ALA A 62 -27.19 1.86 20.88
C ALA A 62 -26.32 2.39 22.03
N SER A 63 -24.99 2.25 21.94
CA SER A 63 -24.06 2.67 23.00
C SER A 63 -22.75 3.27 22.46
N ILE A 64 -22.01 3.94 23.37
CA ILE A 64 -20.66 4.46 23.09
C ILE A 64 -19.70 3.32 22.78
N ASP A 65 -19.76 2.21 23.53
CA ASP A 65 -18.88 1.05 23.31
C ASP A 65 -19.11 0.44 21.92
N GLU A 66 -20.37 0.36 21.47
CA GLU A 66 -20.70 -0.06 20.11
C GLU A 66 -20.16 0.90 19.05
N THR A 67 -20.20 2.21 19.31
CA THR A 67 -19.63 3.23 18.42
C THR A 67 -18.12 3.07 18.29
N LEU A 68 -17.41 2.86 19.40
CA LEU A 68 -15.97 2.63 19.40
C LEU A 68 -15.59 1.34 18.66
N ALA A 69 -16.35 0.26 18.87
CA ALA A 69 -16.15 -0.98 18.14
C ALA A 69 -16.36 -0.80 16.63
N GLN A 70 -17.38 -0.02 16.24
CA GLN A 70 -17.66 0.29 14.84
C GLN A 70 -16.53 1.10 14.18
N GLU A 71 -15.97 2.10 14.87
CA GLU A 71 -14.82 2.87 14.37
C GLU A 71 -13.56 2.00 14.22
N PHE A 72 -13.31 1.08 15.16
CA PHE A 72 -12.22 0.12 15.03
C PHE A 72 -12.39 -0.75 13.77
N MET A 73 -13.59 -1.27 13.54
CA MET A 73 -13.89 -2.08 12.34
C MET A 73 -13.74 -1.27 11.03
N LYS A 74 -14.09 0.01 11.01
CA LYS A 74 -13.82 0.91 9.86
C LYS A 74 -12.31 1.04 9.62
N GLY A 75 -11.54 1.21 10.69
CA GLY A 75 -10.07 1.27 10.64
C GLY A 75 -9.47 0.00 10.03
N GLU A 76 -9.92 -1.19 10.46
CA GLU A 76 -9.48 -2.45 9.87
C GLU A 76 -9.83 -2.54 8.37
N GLY A 77 -11.04 -2.11 7.99
CA GLY A 77 -11.44 -2.05 6.58
C GLY A 77 -10.52 -1.16 5.75
N SER A 78 -10.13 0.00 6.29
CA SER A 78 -9.15 0.90 5.66
C SER A 78 -7.79 0.21 5.47
N GLY A 79 -7.30 -0.52 6.46
CA GLY A 79 -6.05 -1.29 6.36
C GLY A 79 -6.09 -2.38 5.29
N ILE A 80 -7.24 -3.03 5.11
CA ILE A 80 -7.43 -4.00 4.02
C ILE A 80 -7.35 -3.30 2.66
N TYR A 81 -8.01 -2.15 2.49
CA TYR A 81 -7.92 -1.37 1.25
C TYR A 81 -6.48 -0.94 0.96
N GLN A 82 -5.76 -0.43 1.95
CA GLN A 82 -4.35 -0.05 1.81
C GLN A 82 -3.47 -1.24 1.39
N THR A 83 -3.73 -2.43 1.95
CA THR A 83 -3.01 -3.66 1.58
C THR A 83 -3.24 -4.03 0.11
N MET A 84 -4.47 -3.88 -0.39
CA MET A 84 -4.80 -4.18 -1.79
C MET A 84 -4.12 -3.23 -2.78
N THR A 85 -3.93 -1.96 -2.41
CA THR A 85 -3.33 -0.94 -3.28
C THR A 85 -1.81 -0.80 -3.11
N LEU A 86 -1.24 -1.35 -2.03
CA LEU A 86 0.18 -1.17 -1.69
C LEU A 86 1.13 -1.59 -2.82
N VAL A 87 0.84 -2.71 -3.49
CA VAL A 87 1.70 -3.21 -4.58
C VAL A 87 1.71 -2.24 -5.76
N GLU A 88 0.56 -1.67 -6.11
CA GLU A 88 0.44 -0.70 -7.20
C GLU A 88 1.19 0.60 -6.86
N LEU A 89 1.02 1.11 -5.63
CA LEU A 89 1.74 2.29 -5.13
C LEU A 89 3.26 2.10 -5.12
N LEU A 90 3.73 0.90 -4.75
CA LEU A 90 5.17 0.60 -4.77
C LEU A 90 5.72 0.51 -6.19
N ILE A 91 4.94 -0.02 -7.14
CA ILE A 91 5.33 -0.04 -8.56
C ILE A 91 5.45 1.38 -9.10
N GLU A 92 4.49 2.26 -8.79
CA GLU A 92 4.51 3.68 -9.17
C GLU A 92 5.74 4.40 -8.61
N ALA A 93 6.01 4.24 -7.31
CA ALA A 93 7.20 4.85 -6.67
C ALA A 93 8.52 4.36 -7.30
N LEU A 94 8.62 3.08 -7.65
CA LEU A 94 9.79 2.54 -8.34
C LEU A 94 9.92 3.10 -9.77
N ASP A 95 8.80 3.36 -10.45
CA ASP A 95 8.81 3.96 -11.78
C ASP A 95 9.27 5.42 -11.77
N GLU A 96 8.81 6.19 -10.79
CA GLU A 96 9.25 7.57 -10.57
C GLU A 96 10.76 7.62 -10.31
N GLU A 97 11.26 6.77 -9.41
CA GLU A 97 12.69 6.71 -9.05
C GLU A 97 13.58 6.30 -10.24
N ILE A 98 13.17 5.27 -11.00
CA ILE A 98 13.89 4.83 -12.20
C ILE A 98 13.94 5.96 -13.23
N THR A 99 12.86 6.73 -13.37
CA THR A 99 12.77 7.83 -14.32
C THR A 99 13.66 8.99 -13.90
N ALA A 100 13.65 9.36 -12.62
CA ALA A 100 14.48 10.41 -12.07
C ALA A 100 15.98 10.14 -12.30
N ARG A 101 16.45 8.93 -11.97
CA ARG A 101 17.88 8.59 -12.12
C ARG A 101 18.36 8.50 -13.56
N LYS A 102 17.51 8.00 -14.46
CA LYS A 102 17.83 8.03 -15.90
C LYS A 102 17.98 9.47 -16.41
N PHE A 103 17.20 10.41 -15.87
CA PHE A 103 17.33 11.81 -16.26
C PHE A 103 18.66 12.39 -15.78
N GLU A 104 19.07 12.10 -14.54
CA GLU A 104 20.37 12.52 -13.99
C GLU A 104 21.56 11.96 -14.79
N GLU A 105 21.57 10.66 -15.12
CA GLU A 105 22.61 10.04 -15.96
C GLU A 105 22.73 10.75 -17.33
N ASN A 106 21.62 11.15 -17.95
CA ASN A 106 21.63 11.83 -19.25
C ASN A 106 22.04 13.31 -19.19
N VAL A 107 21.99 13.95 -18.01
CA VAL A 107 22.40 15.35 -17.80
C VAL A 107 23.90 15.43 -17.50
N GLU A 108 24.48 14.42 -16.85
CA GLU A 108 25.93 14.37 -16.59
C GLU A 108 26.77 14.04 -17.84
N ASP A 109 26.16 13.37 -18.83
CA ASP A 109 26.81 12.99 -20.09
C ASP A 109 26.70 14.06 -21.22
N ALA A 110 26.04 15.20 -20.97
CA ALA A 110 25.75 16.27 -21.96
C ALA A 110 26.56 17.56 -21.72
#